data_AF-A0A9P4VUW9-F1
#
_entry.id   AF-A0A9P4VUW9-F1
#
_cell.length_a   1.000
_cell.length_b   1.000
_cell.length_c   1.000
_cell.angle_alpha   90.00
_cell.angle_beta   90.00
_cell.angle_gamma   90.00
#
_symmetry.space_group_name_H-M   'P 1'
#
loop_
_entity.id
_entity.type
_entity.pdbx_description
1 polymer ?
#
loop_
_entity_poly.entity_id
_entity_poly.type
_entity_poly.pdbx_seq_one_letter_code
_entity_poly.pdbx_strand_id
1 'polypeptide(L)'
;MPTPLDRALNSKNAFLAFSGVIAAAAAWTIWGPSDIFPAERDPTGDPGTWTLTELRRWLENRNLIPNGETTREELIERVKTNMRPPPRS
;
A
#
# COMPACT_ATOMS: atom_id res chain seq x y z
N MET A 1 44.14 27.45 -12.98
CA MET A 1 43.65 26.40 -13.91
C MET A 1 42.62 25.58 -13.15
N PRO A 2 41.38 25.44 -13.63
CA PRO A 2 40.39 24.61 -12.93
C PRO A 2 40.80 23.14 -13.02
N THR A 3 40.86 22.48 -11.87
CA THR A 3 41.26 21.08 -11.77
C THR A 3 40.13 20.17 -12.28
N PRO A 4 40.41 18.90 -12.62
CA PRO A 4 39.37 17.94 -12.97
C PRO A 4 38.27 17.82 -11.91
N LEU A 5 38.64 17.96 -10.63
CA LEU A 5 37.71 17.96 -9.50
C LEU A 5 36.77 19.18 -9.53
N ASP A 6 37.29 20.38 -9.84
CA ASP A 6 36.48 21.59 -9.96
C ASP A 6 35.45 21.50 -11.11
N ARG A 7 35.81 20.83 -12.22
CA ARG A 7 34.88 20.58 -13.34
C ARG A 7 33.79 19.58 -12.98
N ALA A 8 34.13 18.56 -12.19
CA ALA A 8 33.14 17.59 -11.70
C ALA A 8 32.15 18.25 -10.73
N LEU A 9 32.65 19.10 -9.83
CA LEU A 9 31.85 19.83 -8.84
C LEU A 9 30.98 20.93 -9.47
N ASN A 10 31.38 21.51 -10.60
CA ASN A 10 30.61 22.53 -11.33
C ASN A 10 30.09 22.02 -12.68
N SER A 11 29.61 20.77 -12.71
CA SER A 11 29.03 20.18 -13.91
C SER A 11 27.52 20.43 -13.97
N LYS A 12 27.12 21.42 -14.78
CA LYS A 12 25.70 21.72 -15.06
C LYS A 12 24.96 20.52 -15.64
N ASN A 13 25.64 19.72 -16.47
CA ASN A 13 25.04 18.53 -17.08
C ASN A 13 24.78 17.43 -16.04
N ALA A 14 25.70 17.24 -15.09
CA ALA A 14 25.49 16.28 -14.00
C ALA A 14 24.32 16.69 -13.10
N PHE A 15 24.20 17.99 -12.80
CA PHE A 15 23.06 18.52 -12.06
C PHE A 15 21.73 18.28 -12.79
N LEU A 16 21.65 18.64 -14.08
CA LEU A 16 20.43 18.45 -14.87
C LEU A 16 20.05 16.97 -15.03
N ALA A 17 21.03 16.09 -15.24
CA ALA A 17 20.80 14.65 -15.32
C ALA A 17 20.27 14.08 -14.00
N PHE A 18 20.92 14.44 -12.88
CA PHE A 18 20.48 14.01 -11.56
C PHE A 18 19.07 14.53 -11.23
N SER A 19 18.83 15.84 -11.40
CA SER A 19 17.52 16.43 -11.14
C SER A 19 16.43 15.83 -12.03
N GLY A 20 16.76 15.52 -13.29
CA GLY A 20 15.85 14.86 -14.22
C GLY A 20 15.45 13.46 -13.76
N VAL A 21 16.41 12.65 -13.29
CA VAL A 21 16.14 11.31 -12.74
C VAL A 21 15.26 11.39 -11.49
N ILE A 22 15.58 12.30 -10.56
CA ILE A 22 14.79 12.48 -9.33
C ILE A 22 13.37 12.96 -9.66
N ALA A 23 13.21 13.90 -10.59
CA ALA A 23 11.90 14.38 -11.01
C ALA A 23 11.07 13.28 -11.67
N ALA A 24 11.68 12.44 -12.51
CA ALA A 24 11.02 11.30 -13.13
C ALA A 24 10.59 10.25 -12.09
N ALA A 25 11.47 9.92 -11.12
CA ALA A 25 11.14 9.02 -10.03
C ALA A 25 9.98 9.56 -9.18
N ALA A 26 10.01 10.85 -8.81
CA ALA A 26 8.94 11.49 -8.07
C ALA A 26 7.60 11.47 -8.83
N ALA A 27 7.62 11.80 -10.13
CA ALA A 27 6.44 11.70 -10.98
C ALA A 27 5.90 10.27 -11.04
N TRP A 28 6.78 9.26 -11.11
CA TRP A 28 6.39 7.85 -11.08
C TRP A 28 5.79 7.42 -9.74
N THR A 29 6.22 8.00 -8.62
CA THR A 29 5.59 7.70 -7.31
C THR A 29 4.19 8.30 -7.16
N ILE A 30 3.88 9.39 -7.88
CA ILE A 30 2.58 10.07 -7.81
C ILE A 30 1.58 9.44 -8.79
N TRP A 31 2.03 9.13 -10.01
CA TRP A 31 1.15 8.69 -11.09
C TRP A 31 1.36 7.23 -11.54
N GLY A 32 2.41 6.57 -11.07
CA GLY A 32 2.66 5.17 -11.38
C GLY A 32 1.65 4.23 -10.71
N PRO A 33 1.66 2.94 -11.10
CA PRO A 33 0.82 1.93 -10.47
C PRO A 33 1.01 1.95 -8.95
N SER A 34 -0.10 2.07 -8.20
CA SER A 34 -0.16 2.48 -6.80
C SER A 34 0.44 1.51 -5.77
N ASP A 35 1.07 0.43 -6.19
CA ASP A 35 1.49 -0.65 -5.29
C ASP A 35 3.01 -0.73 -5.21
N ILE A 36 3.67 0.38 -4.83
CA ILE A 36 5.11 0.39 -4.47
C ILE A 36 5.39 -0.66 -3.39
N PHE A 37 4.42 -0.89 -2.52
CA PHE A 37 4.43 -1.98 -1.56
C PHE A 37 3.30 -2.96 -1.93
N PRO A 38 3.61 -4.26 -2.03
CA PRO A 38 2.57 -5.27 -2.20
C PRO A 38 1.54 -5.15 -1.09
N ALA A 39 0.25 -5.22 -1.43
CA ALA A 39 -0.80 -5.31 -0.43
C ALA A 39 -0.52 -6.52 0.49
N GLU A 40 -0.58 -6.27 1.81
CA GLU A 40 -0.33 -7.32 2.79
C GLU A 40 -1.41 -8.39 2.68
N ARG A 41 -1.00 -9.66 2.65
CA ARG A 41 -1.90 -10.79 2.41
C ARG A 41 -2.99 -10.85 3.48
N ASP A 42 -4.17 -11.31 3.06
CA ASP A 42 -5.26 -11.55 3.99
C ASP A 42 -4.85 -12.54 5.09
N PRO A 43 -5.25 -12.30 6.34
CA PRO A 43 -5.04 -13.24 7.43
C PRO A 43 -5.76 -14.57 7.16
N THR A 44 -5.23 -15.65 7.72
CA THR A 44 -5.78 -17.02 7.57
C THR A 44 -6.09 -17.61 8.95
N GLY A 45 -6.96 -18.63 9.00
CA GLY A 45 -7.34 -19.28 10.26
C GLY A 45 -8.58 -18.65 10.93
N ASP A 46 -8.62 -18.64 12.27
CA ASP A 46 -9.77 -18.16 13.05
C ASP A 46 -9.80 -16.62 13.16
N PRO A 47 -10.86 -15.94 12.69
CA PRO A 47 -11.02 -14.48 12.80
C PRO A 47 -10.98 -13.94 14.23
N GLY A 48 -11.25 -14.77 15.25
CA GLY A 48 -11.15 -14.37 16.66
C GLY A 48 -9.73 -13.97 17.08
N THR A 49 -8.72 -14.54 16.41
CA THR A 49 -7.30 -14.28 16.67
C THR A 49 -6.74 -13.08 15.92
N TRP A 50 -7.48 -12.56 14.94
CA TRP A 50 -7.03 -11.46 14.10
C TRP A 50 -7.11 -10.12 14.85
N THR A 51 -6.19 -9.22 14.51
CA THR A 51 -6.20 -7.83 14.96
C THR A 51 -7.38 -7.07 14.35
N LEU A 52 -7.76 -5.96 14.97
CA LEU A 52 -8.85 -5.11 14.45
C LEU A 52 -8.57 -4.59 13.03
N THR A 53 -7.30 -4.28 12.76
CA THR A 53 -6.81 -3.83 11.45
C THR A 53 -6.90 -4.93 10.39
N GLU A 54 -6.56 -6.17 10.75
CA GLU A 54 -6.70 -7.33 9.86
C GLU A 54 -8.17 -7.65 9.53
N LEU A 55 -9.06 -7.58 10.52
CA LEU A 55 -10.51 -7.74 10.31
C LEU A 55 -11.05 -6.68 9.34
N ARG A 56 -10.67 -5.41 9.54
CA ARG A 56 -11.07 -4.30 8.66
C ARG A 56 -10.50 -4.46 7.26
N ARG A 57 -9.21 -4.76 7.14
CA ARG A 57 -8.52 -5.00 5.86
C ARG A 57 -9.16 -6.14 5.06
N TRP A 58 -9.46 -7.25 5.73
CA TRP A 58 -10.09 -8.40 5.07
C TRP A 58 -11.47 -8.05 4.49
N LEU A 59 -12.24 -7.22 5.21
CA LEU A 59 -13.54 -6.71 4.77
C LEU A 59 -13.40 -5.64 3.69
N GLU A 60 -12.44 -4.71 3.82
CA GLU A 60 -12.10 -3.66 2.84
C GLU A 60 -11.75 -4.26 1.48
N ASN A 61 -10.86 -5.25 1.45
CA ASN A 61 -10.45 -5.97 0.24
C ASN A 61 -11.63 -6.64 -0.49
N ARG A 62 -12.77 -6.84 0.20
CA ARG A 62 -13.99 -7.46 -0.32
C ARG A 62 -15.16 -6.48 -0.45
N ASN A 63 -14.95 -5.19 -0.20
CA ASN A 63 -15.99 -4.15 -0.16
C ASN A 63 -17.15 -4.48 0.83
N LEU A 64 -16.82 -5.07 1.98
CA LEU A 64 -17.76 -5.50 3.02
C LEU A 64 -17.70 -4.65 4.30
N ILE A 65 -17.07 -3.47 4.23
CA ILE A 65 -16.87 -2.57 5.37
C ILE A 65 -18.23 -2.16 5.94
N PRO A 66 -18.44 -2.31 7.25
CA PRO A 66 -19.65 -1.83 7.89
C PRO A 66 -19.56 -0.32 8.21
N ASN A 67 -20.72 0.34 8.29
CA ASN A 67 -20.81 1.78 8.53
C ASN A 67 -20.23 2.17 9.91
N GLY A 68 -19.79 3.43 10.01
CA GLY A 68 -18.65 3.94 10.81
C GLY A 68 -18.52 3.71 12.33
N GLU A 69 -19.27 2.84 12.99
CA GLU A 69 -19.08 2.53 14.43
C GLU A 69 -19.29 1.04 14.77
N THR A 70 -18.77 0.13 13.94
CA THR A 70 -18.86 -1.31 14.20
C THR A 70 -17.86 -1.78 15.27
N THR A 71 -18.36 -2.56 16.24
CA THR A 71 -17.55 -3.17 17.31
C THR A 71 -16.68 -4.32 16.78
N ARG A 72 -15.66 -4.72 17.56
CA ARG A 72 -14.75 -5.81 17.14
C ARG A 72 -15.52 -7.12 16.93
N GLU A 73 -16.48 -7.40 17.79
CA GLU A 73 -17.30 -8.60 17.78
C GLU A 73 -18.14 -8.67 16.49
N GLU A 74 -18.78 -7.57 16.11
CA GLU A 74 -19.57 -7.48 14.89
C GLU A 74 -18.70 -7.62 13.63
N LEU A 75 -17.47 -7.08 13.64
CA LEU A 75 -16.49 -7.34 12.56
C LEU A 75 -16.16 -8.83 12.44
N ILE A 76 -15.92 -9.51 13.57
CA ILE A 76 -15.61 -10.95 13.59
C ILE A 76 -16.79 -11.76 13.04
N GLU A 77 -18.01 -11.47 13.46
CA GLU A 77 -19.21 -12.16 12.97
C GLU A 77 -19.39 -11.97 11.47
N ARG A 78 -19.17 -10.75 10.98
CA ARG A 78 -19.28 -10.45 9.55
C ARG A 78 -18.19 -11.15 8.73
N VAL A 79 -16.95 -11.19 9.22
CA VAL A 79 -15.87 -11.97 8.61
C VAL A 79 -16.23 -13.45 8.57
N LYS A 80 -16.66 -14.04 9.70
CA LYS A 80 -17.05 -15.45 9.79
C LYS A 80 -18.21 -15.80 8.84
N THR A 81 -19.18 -14.88 8.70
CA THR A 81 -20.33 -15.05 7.79
C THR A 81 -19.89 -15.07 6.33
N ASN A 82 -18.96 -14.20 5.92
CA ASN A 82 -18.50 -14.10 4.54
C ASN A 82 -17.34 -15.06 4.21
N MET A 83 -16.64 -15.60 5.21
CA MET A 83 -15.65 -16.67 5.03
C MET A 83 -16.30 -18.01 4.70
N ARG A 84 -17.53 -18.27 5.20
CA ARG A 84 -18.32 -19.41 4.74
C ARG A 84 -18.85 -19.07 3.34
N PRO A 85 -18.49 -19.81 2.28
CA PRO A 85 -19.07 -19.57 0.97
C PRO A 85 -20.61 -19.63 1.07
N PRO A 86 -21.34 -18.78 0.33
CA PRO A 86 -22.80 -18.76 0.41
C PRO A 86 -23.35 -20.17 0.11
N PRO A 87 -24.39 -20.63 0.82
CA PRO A 87 -25.01 -21.91 0.52
C PRO A 87 -25.41 -21.92 -0.96
N ARG A 88 -24.97 -22.94 -1.69
CA ARG A 88 -25.31 -23.12 -3.10
C ARG A 88 -26.84 -23.16 -3.21
N SER A 89 -27.41 -22.20 -3.93
CA SER A 89 -28.81 -22.17 -4.36
C SER A 89 -29.11 -23.30 -5.33
#